data_AF-A0A917AIG2-F1
#
_entry.id   AF-A0A917AIG2-F1
#
_cell.length_a   1.000
_cell.length_b   1.000
_cell.length_c   1.000
_cell.angle_alpha   90.00
_cell.angle_beta   90.00
_cell.angle_gamma   90.00
#
_symmetry.space_group_name_H-M   'P 1'
#
loop_
_entity.id
_entity.type
_entity.pdbx_description
1 polymer ?
#
loop_
_entity_poly.entity_id
_entity_poly.type
_entity_poly.pdbx_seq_one_letter_code
_entity_poly.pdbx_strand_id
1 'polypeptide(L)'
;MAKKRKQPQLPKQEKETISLGDQLNSALLQQLKEKKKQLVDVEEKRQEQAIARKKEEARQREKNKSFEELFNESSLSWKEFK
;
A
#
# COMPACT_ATOMS: atom_id res chain seq x y z
N MET A 1 -36.59 -68.20 18.59
CA MET A 1 -36.02 -66.89 18.97
C MET A 1 -35.10 -66.41 17.84
N ALA A 2 -35.61 -65.65 16.87
CA ALA A 2 -34.84 -65.21 15.70
C ALA A 2 -34.12 -63.88 15.96
N LYS A 3 -32.79 -63.91 15.95
CA LYS A 3 -31.92 -62.76 16.26
C LYS A 3 -31.75 -61.88 15.01
N LYS A 4 -32.49 -60.76 14.93
CA LYS A 4 -32.34 -59.71 13.89
C LYS A 4 -30.93 -59.10 13.98
N ARG A 5 -30.10 -59.33 12.96
CA ARG A 5 -28.79 -58.67 12.78
C ARG A 5 -29.03 -57.21 12.39
N LYS A 6 -28.55 -56.27 13.22
CA LYS A 6 -28.51 -54.83 12.91
C LYS A 6 -27.35 -54.57 11.95
N GLN A 7 -27.63 -53.96 10.80
CA GLN A 7 -26.57 -53.47 9.90
C GLN A 7 -25.94 -52.20 10.47
N PRO A 8 -24.61 -52.01 10.32
CA PRO A 8 -23.95 -50.76 10.68
C PRO A 8 -24.28 -49.69 9.64
N GLN A 9 -24.75 -48.52 10.10
CA GLN A 9 -24.93 -47.37 9.22
C GLN A 9 -23.57 -46.73 8.94
N LEU A 10 -23.24 -46.53 7.66
CA LEU A 10 -22.06 -45.80 7.24
C LEU A 10 -22.14 -44.33 7.72
N PRO A 11 -21.05 -43.73 8.21
CA PRO A 11 -21.01 -42.32 8.53
C PRO A 11 -21.14 -41.51 7.24
N LYS A 12 -22.17 -40.65 7.19
CA LYS A 12 -22.30 -39.64 6.15
C LYS A 12 -21.12 -38.68 6.32
N GLN A 13 -20.19 -38.71 5.37
CA GLN A 13 -19.17 -37.67 5.27
C GLN A 13 -19.89 -36.35 5.00
N GLU A 14 -19.97 -35.50 6.02
CA GLU A 14 -20.24 -34.07 5.87
C GLU A 14 -19.10 -33.50 5.04
N LYS A 15 -19.26 -33.57 3.72
CA LYS A 15 -18.48 -32.75 2.81
C LYS A 15 -18.93 -31.33 3.09
N GLU A 16 -18.13 -30.58 3.84
CA GLU A 16 -18.18 -29.12 3.89
C GLU A 16 -17.98 -28.61 2.45
N THR A 17 -19.08 -28.59 1.70
CA THR A 17 -19.13 -28.06 0.34
C THR A 17 -19.05 -26.55 0.47
N ILE A 18 -17.84 -26.01 0.40
CA ILE A 18 -17.58 -24.59 0.18
C ILE A 18 -18.52 -24.14 -0.94
N SER A 19 -19.43 -23.22 -0.64
CA SER A 19 -20.46 -22.81 -1.59
C SER A 19 -19.81 -22.03 -2.74
N LEU A 20 -20.36 -22.14 -3.95
CA LEU A 20 -19.91 -21.36 -5.11
C LEU A 20 -19.91 -19.85 -4.81
N GLY A 21 -20.84 -19.40 -3.96
CA GLY A 21 -20.89 -18.01 -3.48
C GLY A 21 -19.66 -17.59 -2.67
N ASP A 22 -19.10 -18.49 -1.86
CA ASP A 22 -17.90 -18.20 -1.05
C ASP A 22 -16.63 -18.12 -1.94
N GLN A 23 -16.58 -18.91 -3.00
CA GLN A 23 -15.51 -18.82 -4.01
C GLN A 23 -15.58 -17.51 -4.78
N LEU A 24 -16.78 -17.07 -5.19
CA LEU A 24 -16.95 -15.79 -5.87
C LEU A 24 -16.64 -14.60 -4.95
N ASN A 25 -17.04 -14.66 -3.68
CA ASN A 25 -16.71 -13.64 -2.70
C ASN A 25 -15.20 -13.58 -2.44
N SER A 26 -14.51 -14.71 -2.35
CA SER A 26 -13.06 -14.73 -2.17
C SER A 26 -12.31 -14.18 -3.39
N ALA A 27 -12.75 -14.50 -4.61
CA ALA A 27 -12.20 -13.92 -5.84
C ALA A 27 -12.42 -12.40 -5.91
N LEU A 28 -13.62 -11.91 -5.55
CA LEU A 28 -13.91 -10.48 -5.50
C LEU A 28 -13.03 -9.75 -4.47
N LEU A 29 -12.85 -10.34 -3.29
CA LEU A 29 -11.97 -9.79 -2.26
C LEU A 29 -10.50 -9.75 -2.72
N GLN A 30 -10.04 -10.76 -3.47
CA GLN A 30 -8.70 -10.74 -4.06
C GLN A 30 -8.54 -9.62 -5.08
N GLN A 31 -9.51 -9.43 -5.99
CA GLN A 31 -9.49 -8.33 -6.95
C GLN A 31 -9.45 -6.96 -6.28
N LEU A 32 -10.23 -6.76 -5.22
CA LEU A 32 -10.22 -5.50 -4.46
C LEU A 32 -8.87 -5.25 -3.77
N LYS A 33 -8.25 -6.29 -3.20
CA LYS A 33 -6.90 -6.19 -2.60
C LYS A 33 -5.84 -5.85 -3.63
N GLU A 34 -5.87 -6.49 -4.80
CA GLU A 34 -4.96 -6.20 -5.90
C GLU A 34 -5.11 -4.76 -6.39
N LYS A 35 -6.34 -4.30 -6.60
CA LYS A 35 -6.63 -2.91 -7.00
C LYS A 35 -6.15 -1.92 -5.95
N LYS A 36 -6.39 -2.19 -4.67
CA LYS A 36 -5.88 -1.36 -3.58
C LYS A 36 -4.35 -1.26 -3.62
N LYS A 37 -3.65 -2.39 -3.79
CA LYS A 37 -2.19 -2.40 -3.88
C LYS A 37 -1.69 -1.58 -5.07
N GLN A 38 -2.30 -1.76 -6.24
CA GLN A 38 -1.96 -0.98 -7.44
C GLN A 38 -2.13 0.53 -7.22
N LEU A 39 -3.21 0.95 -6.55
CA LEU A 39 -3.44 2.37 -6.27
C LEU A 39 -2.40 2.95 -5.31
N VAL A 40 -2.06 2.21 -4.25
CA VAL A 40 -1.02 2.62 -3.29
C VAL A 40 0.33 2.75 -3.99
N ASP A 41 0.72 1.76 -4.79
CA ASP A 41 1.99 1.78 -5.53
C ASP A 41 2.07 2.98 -6.51
N VAL A 42 0.93 3.38 -7.11
CA VAL A 42 0.85 4.54 -8.01
C VAL A 42 0.96 5.86 -7.24
N GLU A 43 0.26 5.99 -6.11
CA GLU A 43 0.33 7.19 -5.28
C GLU A 43 1.74 7.40 -4.70
N GLU A 44 2.37 6.34 -4.19
CA GLU A 44 3.72 6.41 -3.63
C GLU A 44 4.72 6.89 -4.68
N LYS A 45 4.70 6.28 -5.88
CA LYS A 45 5.55 6.73 -7.00
C LYS A 45 5.31 8.18 -7.39
N ARG A 46 4.05 8.63 -7.37
CA ARG A 46 3.71 10.02 -7.70
C ARG A 46 4.26 10.98 -6.65
N GLN A 47 4.17 10.62 -5.37
CA GLN A 47 4.71 11.43 -4.28
C GLN A 47 6.24 11.51 -4.34
N GLU A 48 6.91 10.37 -4.55
CA GLU A 48 8.37 10.34 -4.71
C GLU A 48 8.84 11.21 -5.87
N GLN A 49 8.17 11.13 -7.03
CA GLN A 49 8.48 11.97 -8.18
C GLN A 49 8.26 13.46 -7.90
N ALA A 50 7.18 13.82 -7.19
CA ALA A 50 6.91 15.21 -6.82
C ALA A 50 7.98 15.74 -5.85
N ILE A 51 8.39 14.95 -4.86
CA ILE A 51 9.44 15.31 -3.91
C ILE A 51 10.78 15.46 -4.63
N ALA A 52 11.12 14.54 -5.54
CA ALA A 52 12.35 14.61 -6.33
C ALA A 52 12.39 15.87 -7.19
N ARG A 53 11.30 16.19 -7.90
CA ARG A 53 11.19 17.41 -8.70
C ARG A 53 11.33 18.67 -7.84
N LYS A 54 10.67 18.73 -6.68
CA LYS A 54 10.77 19.88 -5.77
C LYS A 54 12.20 20.07 -5.25
N LYS A 55 12.92 18.99 -4.93
CA LYS A 55 14.33 19.04 -4.50
C LYS A 55 15.24 19.52 -5.62
N GLU A 56 15.02 19.06 -6.84
CA GLU A 56 15.81 19.49 -8.00
C GLU A 56 15.55 20.96 -8.34
N GLU A 57 14.29 21.39 -8.33
CA GLU A 57 13.92 22.79 -8.54
C GLU A 57 14.52 23.70 -7.46
N ALA A 58 14.48 23.31 -6.19
CA ALA A 58 15.14 24.03 -5.10
C ALA A 58 16.65 24.16 -5.36
N ARG A 59 17.31 23.06 -5.73
CA ARG A 59 18.75 23.06 -6.05
C ARG A 59 19.10 23.98 -7.22
N GLN A 60 18.28 24.01 -8.27
CA GLN A 60 18.52 24.90 -9.41
C GLN A 60 18.26 26.36 -9.04
N ARG A 61 17.22 26.63 -8.24
CA ARG A 61 16.95 27.98 -7.73
C ARG A 61 18.10 28.46 -6.84
N GLU A 62 18.59 27.66 -5.91
CA GLU A 62 19.74 28.02 -5.07
C GLU A 62 21.00 28.29 -5.91
N LYS A 63 21.27 27.47 -6.93
CA LYS A 63 22.41 27.70 -7.84
C LYS A 63 22.28 28.98 -8.67
N ASN A 64 21.05 29.35 -9.03
CA ASN A 64 20.76 30.53 -9.84
C ASN A 64 20.46 31.78 -8.99
N LYS A 65 20.33 31.65 -7.67
CA LYS A 65 20.25 32.77 -6.74
C LYS A 65 21.65 33.34 -6.51
N SER A 66 21.72 34.66 -6.33
CA SER A 66 22.98 35.29 -5.94
C SER A 66 23.27 34.98 -4.46
N PHE A 67 24.54 35.01 -4.08
CA PHE A 67 24.98 34.78 -2.70
C PHE A 67 24.26 35.70 -1.69
N GLU A 68 23.94 36.92 -2.08
CA GLU A 68 23.26 37.91 -1.25
C GLU A 68 21.80 37.49 -0.93
N GLU A 69 21.09 36.88 -1.87
CA GLU A 69 19.74 36.37 -1.63
C GLU A 69 19.75 35.12 -0.74
N LEU A 70 20.67 34.18 -0.99
CA LEU A 70 20.86 33.02 -0.11
C LEU A 70 21.27 33.44 1.30
N PHE A 71 22.11 34.47 1.41
CA PHE A 71 22.58 35.01 2.68
C PHE A 71 21.46 35.72 3.45
N ASN A 72 20.63 36.51 2.78
CA ASN A 72 19.48 37.18 3.40
C ASN A 72 18.34 36.21 3.79
N GLU A 73 18.19 35.08 3.07
CA GLU A 73 17.26 34.00 3.45
C GLU A 73 17.79 33.18 4.64
N SER A 74 19.11 33.13 4.81
CA SER A 74 19.73 32.55 5.99
C SER A 74 19.56 33.51 7.18
N SER A 75 19.20 33.00 8.36
CA SER A 75 19.15 33.80 9.59
C SER A 75 20.53 34.23 10.10
N LEU A 76 21.57 34.12 9.27
CA LEU A 76 22.94 34.48 9.62
C LEU A 76 23.10 35.98 9.47
N SER A 77 23.32 36.66 10.60
CA SER A 77 23.70 38.06 10.63
C SER A 77 25.23 38.16 10.70
N TRP A 78 25.86 38.89 9.78
CA TRP A 78 27.31 39.14 9.82
C TRP A 78 27.78 39.85 11.09
N LYS A 79 26.87 40.49 11.83
CA LYS A 79 27.15 41.11 13.13
C LYS A 79 27.49 40.08 14.22
N GLU A 80 27.08 38.83 14.05
CA GLU A 80 27.35 37.74 15.01
C GLU A 80 28.78 37.17 14.86
N PHE A 81 29.49 37.51 13.78
CA PHE A 81 30.81 36.95 13.44
C PHE A 81 31.95 37.98 13.49
N LYS A 82 31.68 39.23 13.87
CA LYS A 82 32.63 40.35 13.94
C LYS A 82 32.82 40.82 15.37
#